data_AF-A0A967KNJ3-F1
#
_entry.id   AF-A0A967KNJ3-F1
#
_cell.length_a   1.000
_cell.length_b   1.000
_cell.length_c   1.000
_cell.angle_alpha   90.00
_cell.angle_beta   90.00
_cell.angle_gamma   90.00
#
_symmetry.space_group_name_H-M   'P 1'
#
loop_
_entity.id
_entity.type
_entity.pdbx_description
1 polymer ?
#
loop_
_entity_poly.entity_id
_entity_poly.type
_entity_poly.pdbx_seq_one_letter_code
_entity_poly.pdbx_strand_id
1 'polypeptide(L)'
;VFRALHTIKGSSAMAGVDPISNFVHEIETAFELVRDEELQVSRDLINQTLAAKDVLKVLAHSLDGDSIVEPPEVAEIVSWFRGILPSPSDSEEPPEGGLVAEGATTYR
;
A
#
# COMPACT_ATOMS: atom_id res chain seq x y z
N VAL A 1 -2.30 -9.10 -10.31
CA VAL A 1 -2.19 -7.73 -9.75
C VAL A 1 -2.25 -7.76 -8.24
N PHE A 2 -3.29 -8.32 -7.61
CA PHE A 2 -3.43 -8.42 -6.15
C PHE A 2 -2.19 -8.95 -5.42
N ARG A 3 -1.65 -10.11 -5.84
CA ARG A 3 -0.41 -10.66 -5.25
C ARG A 3 0.78 -9.70 -5.28
N ALA A 4 0.90 -8.89 -6.34
CA ALA A 4 2.00 -7.94 -6.46
C ALA A 4 1.81 -6.77 -5.49
N LEU A 5 0.59 -6.20 -5.40
CA LEU A 5 0.27 -5.14 -4.42
C LEU A 5 0.50 -5.65 -3.00
N HIS A 6 -0.04 -6.83 -2.68
CA HIS A 6 0.12 -7.47 -1.37
C HIS A 6 1.60 -7.69 -1.00
N THR A 7 2.43 -8.17 -1.94
CA THR A 7 3.87 -8.31 -1.72
C THR A 7 4.56 -6.96 -1.52
N ILE A 8 4.17 -5.91 -2.25
CA ILE A 8 4.76 -4.56 -2.08
C ILE A 8 4.33 -3.96 -0.74
N LYS A 9 3.06 -4.09 -0.33
CA LYS A 9 2.56 -3.65 0.99
C LYS A 9 3.35 -4.33 2.11
N GLY A 10 3.43 -5.66 2.08
CA GLY A 10 4.16 -6.44 3.08
C GLY A 10 5.65 -6.07 3.12
N SER A 11 6.30 -6.02 1.96
CA SER A 11 7.74 -5.69 1.89
C SER A 11 8.03 -4.26 2.37
N SER A 12 7.19 -3.29 2.00
CA SER A 12 7.36 -1.88 2.41
C SER A 12 7.07 -1.67 3.90
N ALA A 13 6.05 -2.32 4.45
CA ALA A 13 5.79 -2.31 5.90
C ALA A 13 6.94 -2.94 6.69
N MET A 14 7.45 -4.10 6.26
CA MET A 14 8.59 -4.76 6.90
C MET A 14 9.87 -3.93 6.81
N ALA A 15 10.06 -3.16 5.74
CA ALA A 15 11.19 -2.26 5.56
C ALA A 15 11.02 -0.92 6.29
N GLY A 16 9.86 -0.66 6.93
CA GLY A 16 9.56 0.63 7.59
C GLY A 16 9.36 1.79 6.61
N VAL A 17 8.95 1.49 5.37
CA VAL A 17 8.68 2.49 4.33
C VAL A 17 7.20 2.83 4.31
N ASP A 18 6.77 3.59 5.31
CA ASP A 18 5.37 3.98 5.51
C ASP A 18 4.74 4.68 4.28
N PRO A 19 5.43 5.57 3.55
CA PRO A 19 4.84 6.21 2.37
C PRO A 19 4.37 5.22 1.31
N ILE A 20 5.18 4.19 1.03
CA ILE A 20 4.84 3.17 0.03
C ILE A 20 3.76 2.24 0.59
N SER A 21 3.86 1.84 1.85
CA SER A 21 2.90 0.93 2.47
C SER A 21 1.48 1.54 2.49
N ASN A 22 1.37 2.77 2.97
CA ASN A 22 0.10 3.51 3.01
C ASN A 22 -0.46 3.76 1.62
N PHE A 23 0.39 4.09 0.65
CA PHE A 23 -0.04 4.31 -0.72
C PHE A 23 -0.60 3.04 -1.38
N VAL A 24 0.07 1.90 -1.19
CA VAL A 24 -0.38 0.61 -1.73
C VAL A 24 -1.67 0.15 -1.07
N HIS A 25 -1.85 0.42 0.23
CA HIS A 25 -3.04 0.03 0.98
C HIS A 25 -4.33 0.56 0.32
N GLU A 26 -4.40 1.85 0.02
CA GLU A 26 -5.59 2.47 -0.61
C GLU A 26 -5.95 1.82 -1.96
N ILE A 27 -4.93 1.43 -2.73
CA ILE A 27 -5.10 0.76 -4.02
C ILE A 27 -5.55 -0.69 -3.80
N GLU A 28 -4.97 -1.40 -2.82
CA GLU A 28 -5.35 -2.76 -2.49
C GLU A 28 -6.82 -2.84 -2.08
N THR A 29 -7.28 -1.96 -1.18
CA THR A 29 -8.69 -1.89 -0.75
C THR A 29 -9.65 -1.68 -1.92
N ALA A 30 -9.31 -0.79 -2.87
CA ALA A 30 -10.15 -0.59 -4.05
C ALA A 30 -10.24 -1.85 -4.92
N PHE A 31 -9.15 -2.60 -5.04
CA PHE A 31 -9.12 -3.85 -5.79
C PHE A 31 -9.78 -5.02 -5.04
N GLU A 32 -9.85 -4.98 -3.70
CA GLU A 32 -10.67 -5.89 -2.90
C GLU A 32 -12.15 -5.70 -3.22
N LEU A 33 -12.64 -4.46 -3.19
CA LEU A 33 -14.03 -4.14 -3.52
C LEU A 33 -14.38 -4.52 -4.97
N VAL A 34 -13.44 -4.34 -5.92
CA VAL A 34 -13.64 -4.81 -7.30
C VAL A 34 -13.78 -6.33 -7.35
N ARG A 35 -12.92 -7.05 -6.60
CA ARG A 35 -12.93 -8.52 -6.56
C ARG A 35 -14.22 -9.04 -5.93
N ASP A 36 -14.71 -8.34 -4.92
CA ASP A 36 -15.90 -8.73 -4.17
C ASP A 36 -17.20 -8.21 -4.84
N GLU A 37 -17.08 -7.66 -6.06
CA GLU A 37 -18.16 -7.11 -6.90
C GLU A 37 -18.88 -5.89 -6.30
N GLU A 38 -18.30 -5.26 -5.29
CA GLU A 38 -18.81 -4.08 -4.59
C GLU A 38 -18.41 -2.75 -5.26
N LEU A 39 -17.35 -2.77 -6.08
CA LEU A 39 -16.91 -1.62 -6.87
C LEU A 39 -16.84 -1.98 -8.37
N GLN A 40 -17.56 -1.21 -9.20
CA GLN A 40 -17.53 -1.42 -10.65
C GLN A 40 -16.23 -0.91 -11.27
N VAL A 41 -15.65 -1.73 -12.15
CA VAL A 41 -14.49 -1.32 -12.94
C VAL A 41 -14.89 -0.22 -13.92
N SER A 42 -14.31 0.97 -13.72
CA SER A 42 -14.49 2.13 -14.58
C SER A 42 -13.20 2.51 -15.29
N ARG A 43 -13.32 3.32 -16.36
CA ARG A 43 -12.16 3.88 -17.04
C ARG A 43 -11.30 4.73 -16.11
N ASP A 44 -11.93 5.46 -15.20
CA ASP A 44 -11.24 6.32 -14.23
C ASP A 44 -10.43 5.48 -13.24
N LEU A 45 -10.99 4.38 -12.74
CA LEU A 45 -10.25 3.44 -11.89
C LEU A 45 -9.02 2.86 -12.59
N ILE A 46 -9.14 2.48 -13.87
CA ILE A 46 -8.02 1.97 -14.66
C ILE A 46 -6.95 3.05 -14.81
N ASN A 47 -7.33 4.29 -15.17
CA ASN A 47 -6.41 5.40 -15.34
C ASN A 47 -5.66 5.72 -14.03
N GLN A 48 -6.38 5.76 -12.92
CA GLN A 48 -5.81 6.07 -11.60
C GLN A 48 -4.89 4.95 -11.11
N THR A 49 -5.24 3.68 -11.37
CA THR A 49 -4.35 2.55 -11.09
C THR A 49 -3.06 2.64 -11.91
N LEU A 50 -3.14 3.04 -13.18
CA LEU A 50 -1.96 3.19 -14.03
C LEU A 50 -1.06 4.33 -13.54
N ALA A 51 -1.64 5.47 -13.16
CA ALA A 51 -0.91 6.57 -12.54
C ALA A 51 -0.24 6.11 -11.23
N ALA A 52 -0.96 5.36 -10.40
CA ALA A 52 -0.43 4.84 -9.15
C ALA A 52 0.74 3.87 -9.36
N LYS A 53 0.66 3.00 -10.36
CA LYS A 53 1.76 2.12 -10.76
C LYS A 53 2.99 2.91 -11.18
N ASP A 54 2.83 4.03 -11.89
CA ASP A 54 3.96 4.83 -12.32
C ASP A 54 4.58 5.61 -11.14
N VAL A 55 3.77 6.11 -10.21
CA VAL A 55 4.24 6.69 -8.94
C VAL A 55 4.97 5.65 -8.07
N LEU A 56 4.46 4.41 -7.99
CA LEU A 56 5.14 3.33 -7.26
C LEU A 56 6.54 3.04 -7.80
N LYS A 57 6.76 3.17 -9.11
CA LYS A 57 8.11 3.03 -9.68
C LYS A 57 9.02 4.16 -9.23
N VAL A 58 8.53 5.40 -9.22
CA VAL A 58 9.30 6.57 -8.76
C VAL A 58 9.67 6.42 -7.28
N LEU A 59 8.71 6.03 -6.45
CA LEU A 59 8.96 5.76 -5.03
C LEU A 59 9.94 4.61 -4.84
N ALA A 60 9.81 3.52 -5.58
CA ALA A 60 10.74 2.39 -5.51
C ALA A 60 12.17 2.77 -5.93
N HIS A 61 12.33 3.58 -6.98
CA HIS A 61 13.65 4.10 -7.38
C HIS A 61 14.24 5.06 -6.34
N SER A 62 13.41 5.72 -5.54
CA SER A 62 13.88 6.61 -4.47
C SER A 62 14.40 5.85 -3.25
N LEU A 63 14.10 4.54 -3.12
CA LEU A 63 14.65 3.68 -2.06
C LEU A 63 16.15 3.42 -2.18
N ASP A 64 16.71 3.60 -3.38
CA ASP A 64 18.15 3.48 -3.61
C ASP A 64 18.92 4.74 -3.15
N GLY A 65 18.21 5.81 -2.74
CA GLY A 65 18.79 7.07 -2.28
C GLY A 65 18.75 7.27 -0.77
N ASP A 66 19.39 8.34 -0.28
CA ASP A 66 19.46 8.68 1.17
C ASP A 66 18.12 9.16 1.75
N SER A 67 17.14 9.51 0.93
CA SER A 67 15.83 9.99 1.37
C SER A 67 14.76 9.76 0.32
N ILE A 68 13.56 9.39 0.77
CA ILE A 68 12.38 9.25 -0.07
C ILE A 68 11.72 10.61 -0.22
N VAL A 69 11.64 11.08 -1.46
CA VAL A 69 10.85 12.28 -1.79
C VAL A 69 9.53 11.81 -2.38
N GLU A 70 8.44 12.02 -1.65
CA GLU A 70 7.10 11.71 -2.13
C GLU A 70 6.71 12.68 -3.27
N PRO A 71 6.37 12.16 -4.47
CA PRO A 71 5.83 12.98 -5.53
C PRO A 71 4.48 13.59 -5.13
N PRO A 72 4.16 14.82 -5.55
CA PRO A 72 2.86 15.44 -5.26
C PRO A 72 1.67 14.60 -5.75
N GLU A 73 1.87 13.80 -6.81
CA GLU A 73 0.88 12.88 -7.36
C GLU A 73 0.41 11.82 -6.36
N VAL A 74 1.23 11.46 -5.36
CA VAL A 74 0.83 10.50 -4.30
C VAL A 74 -0.43 11.01 -3.60
N ALA A 75 -0.42 12.27 -3.16
CA ALA A 75 -1.53 12.85 -2.41
C ALA A 75 -2.81 12.93 -3.27
N GLU A 76 -2.67 13.28 -4.55
CA GLU A 76 -3.80 13.37 -5.48
C GLU A 76 -4.44 12.00 -5.72
N ILE A 77 -3.62 10.98 -5.96
CA ILE A 77 -4.08 9.60 -6.21
C ILE A 77 -4.72 9.03 -4.95
N VAL A 78 -4.11 9.20 -3.78
CA VAL A 78 -4.69 8.77 -2.49
C VAL A 78 -6.03 9.45 -2.26
N SER A 79 -6.12 10.76 -2.47
CA SER A 79 -7.37 11.48 -2.31
C SER A 79 -8.45 10.97 -3.26
N TRP A 80 -8.10 10.58 -4.48
CA TRP A 80 -9.04 10.01 -5.44
C TRP A 80 -9.54 8.64 -4.98
N PHE A 81 -8.64 7.74 -4.57
CA PHE A 81 -9.01 6.41 -4.08
C PHE A 81 -9.90 6.50 -2.84
N ARG A 82 -9.53 7.32 -1.85
CA ARG A 82 -10.38 7.56 -0.67
C ARG A 82 -11.77 8.10 -1.01
N GLY A 83 -11.90 8.84 -2.10
CA GLY A 83 -13.20 9.37 -2.57
C GLY A 83 -14.14 8.31 -3.14
N ILE A 84 -13.61 7.15 -3.54
CA ILE A 84 -14.40 6.03 -4.09
C ILE A 84 -14.52 4.86 -3.10
N LEU A 85 -13.74 4.87 -2.02
CA LEU A 85 -13.76 3.85 -0.98
C LEU A 85 -14.86 4.14 0.06
N PRO A 86 -15.48 3.10 0.65
CA PRO A 86 -16.32 3.26 1.83
C PRO A 86 -15.49 3.79 3.01
N SER A 87 -16.14 4.55 3.90
CA SER A 87 -15.49 5.08 5.11
C SER A 87 -14.84 3.94 5.91
N PRO A 88 -13.65 4.14 6.51
CA PRO A 88 -12.82 3.09 7.14
C PRO A 88 -13.40 2.46 8.42
N SER A 89 -14.72 2.40 8.58
CA SER A 89 -15.38 1.81 9.74
C SER A 89 -15.44 0.28 9.72
N ASP A 90 -15.07 -0.38 8.63
CA ASP A 90 -15.31 -1.83 8.44
C ASP A 90 -14.07 -2.70 8.20
N SER A 91 -12.84 -2.17 8.25
CA SER A 91 -11.61 -2.97 8.05
C SER A 91 -10.59 -2.73 9.15
N GLU A 92 -10.84 -3.32 10.31
CA GLU A 92 -9.85 -3.45 11.38
C GLU A 92 -8.99 -4.70 11.09
N GLU A 93 -7.85 -4.53 10.41
CA GLU A 93 -6.78 -5.53 10.46
C GLU A 93 -5.85 -5.24 11.65
N PRO A 94 -5.53 -6.25 12.48
CA PRO A 94 -4.63 -6.10 13.61
C PRO A 94 -3.21 -5.79 13.14
N PRO A 95 -2.35 -5.22 14.01
CA PRO A 95 -0.96 -4.98 13.66
C PRO A 95 -0.26 -6.32 13.36
N GLU A 96 0.02 -6.61 12.09
CA GLU A 96 0.88 -7.71 11.70
C GLU A 96 2.30 -7.45 12.21
N GLY A 97 2.64 -8.16 13.28
CA GLY A 97 3.98 -8.68 13.49
C GLY A 97 5.05 -7.66 13.82
N GLY A 98 4.95 -7.07 15.02
CA GLY A 98 6.17 -6.74 15.76
C GLY A 98 7.03 -8.00 15.88
N LEU A 99 8.23 -7.96 15.33
CA LEU A 99 9.28 -8.96 15.60
C LEU A 99 9.63 -8.89 17.09
N VAL A 100 8.90 -9.65 17.90
CA VAL A 100 9.31 -9.99 19.26
C VAL A 100 10.33 -11.11 19.13
N ALA A 101 11.62 -10.75 19.00
CA ALA A 101 12.69 -11.70 19.27
C ALA A 101 12.95 -11.73 20.79
N GLU A 102 12.04 -12.34 21.55
CA GLU A 102 12.27 -12.71 22.95
C GLU A 102 12.56 -14.22 23.09
N GLY A 103 13.77 -14.52 23.57
CA GLY A 103 14.19 -15.77 24.21
C GLY A 103 14.59 -16.92 23.27
N ALA A 104 15.61 -17.73 23.51
CA ALA A 104 16.58 -17.86 24.59
C ALA A 104 17.69 -18.83 24.10
N THR A 105 18.93 -18.70 24.59
CA THR A 105 19.70 -19.80 25.20
C THR A 105 21.06 -19.28 25.66
N THR A 106 21.20 -19.22 26.98
CA THR A 106 22.47 -19.22 27.70
C THR A 106 23.29 -20.44 27.29
N TYR A 107 24.52 -20.24 26.83
CA TYR A 107 25.53 -21.31 26.80
C TYR A 107 26.58 -21.02 27.87
N ARG A 108 26.84 -22.03 28.69
CA ARG A 108 27.91 -22.09 29.69
C ARG A 108 29.22 -22.50 29.02
#